data_AF-A0A7W4G952-F1
#
_entry.id   AF-A0A7W4G952-F1
#
_cell.length_a   1.000
_cell.length_b   1.000
_cell.length_c   1.000
_cell.angle_alpha   90.00
_cell.angle_beta   90.00
_cell.angle_gamma   90.00
#
_symmetry.space_group_name_H-M   'P 1'
#
loop_
_entity.id
_entity.type
_entity.pdbx_description
1 polymer ?
#
loop_
_entity_poly.entity_id
_entity_poly.type
_entity_poly.pdbx_seq_one_letter_code
_entity_poly.pdbx_strand_id
1 'polypeptide(L)'
;MSVVINILVTLALCFWGSMMMMSPMMFGAPGAMNNKQKVFSAILILSFPVPLFLLIGLFGGSYFGIDSYKMALISAVVIGFFFVIFGYTGMISNLLRGIANGGYCVVEQRVYFNAKLIENADAESFTTYSLANLNTYDAALYAKDKQHLYYCGNAISGVNSDNLKAKIIGTDLYWINDSQVVKGERIVAGADPKSYKAYSYSFWNISGRKGRQVIYHNDEPVPEIDAQSFKPIDDSYGKDQQHIFYANIAILTDIDVDTASFTRLDENFASDNQHIFYLNGEDSHVLMGADPSNFEIFQRDYYRSGETVYYVTQYKSAKPMTQVDADSFKVTQYDEQTHSDAYDKYHYYFRGEIVATR
;
A
#
# COMPACT_ATOMS: atom_id res chain seq x y z
N MET A 1 20.82 -15.97 48.79
CA MET A 1 21.14 -14.98 47.73
C MET A 1 20.50 -13.64 48.11
N SER A 2 21.21 -12.50 47.98
CA SER A 2 20.75 -11.21 48.53
C SER A 2 19.53 -10.67 47.77
N VAL A 3 18.63 -9.96 48.48
CA VAL A 3 17.46 -9.27 47.90
C VAL A 3 17.86 -8.40 46.69
N VAL A 4 19.06 -7.84 46.72
CA VAL A 4 19.68 -7.07 45.63
C VAL A 4 19.77 -7.88 44.33
N ILE A 5 20.19 -9.15 44.39
CA ILE A 5 20.30 -10.01 43.19
C ILE A 5 18.91 -10.28 42.60
N ASN A 6 17.89 -10.53 43.43
CA ASN A 6 16.52 -10.70 42.95
C ASN A 6 15.99 -9.45 42.25
N ILE A 7 16.25 -8.25 42.81
CA ILE A 7 15.85 -6.98 42.19
C ILE A 7 16.54 -6.81 40.82
N LEU A 8 17.86 -7.02 40.75
CA LEU A 8 18.61 -6.88 39.49
C LEU A 8 18.12 -7.86 38.42
N VAL A 9 17.87 -9.13 38.78
CA VAL A 9 17.32 -10.14 37.87
C VAL A 9 15.92 -9.76 37.41
N THR A 10 15.07 -9.26 38.32
CA THR A 10 13.72 -8.80 37.97
C THR A 10 13.77 -7.67 36.96
N LEU A 11 14.62 -6.66 37.18
CA LEU A 11 14.79 -5.54 36.25
C LEU A 11 15.26 -6.01 34.88
N ALA A 12 16.19 -6.96 34.82
CA ALA A 12 16.62 -7.57 33.55
C ALA A 12 15.46 -8.29 32.84
N LEU A 13 14.63 -9.05 33.58
CA LEU A 13 13.51 -9.80 33.02
C LEU A 13 12.35 -8.90 32.56
N CYS A 14 12.12 -7.75 33.19
CA CYS A 14 11.07 -6.80 32.76
C CYS A 14 11.22 -6.38 31.30
N PHE A 15 12.46 -6.33 30.79
CA PHE A 15 12.74 -5.97 29.41
C PHE A 15 12.54 -7.13 28.42
N TRP A 16 12.47 -8.38 28.90
CA TRP A 16 12.31 -9.55 28.04
C TRP A 16 10.96 -9.58 27.33
N GLY A 17 9.88 -9.29 28.06
CA GLY A 17 8.53 -9.33 27.51
C GLY A 17 8.33 -8.34 26.35
N SER A 18 8.82 -7.10 26.50
CA SER A 18 8.77 -6.10 25.42
C SER A 18 9.64 -6.50 24.22
N MET A 19 10.83 -7.07 24.45
CA MET A 19 11.67 -7.59 23.37
C MET A 19 10.99 -8.72 22.59
N MET A 20 10.30 -9.64 23.27
CA MET A 20 9.51 -10.71 22.62
C MET A 20 8.32 -10.16 21.83
N MET A 21 7.73 -9.03 22.23
CA MET A 21 6.64 -8.42 21.46
C MET A 21 7.16 -7.66 20.23
N MET A 22 8.33 -7.02 20.35
CA MET A 22 8.97 -6.29 19.25
C MET A 22 9.82 -7.18 18.34
N SER A 23 9.95 -8.47 18.66
CA SER A 23 10.86 -9.38 17.97
C SER A 23 10.61 -9.56 16.47
N PRO A 24 9.38 -9.44 15.92
CA PRO A 24 9.19 -9.44 14.47
C PRO A 24 9.96 -8.32 13.77
N MET A 25 10.13 -7.16 14.41
CA MET A 25 10.86 -6.02 13.82
C MET A 25 12.36 -6.29 13.67
N MET A 26 12.95 -7.18 14.49
CA MET A 26 14.36 -7.59 14.34
C MET A 26 14.66 -8.21 12.98
N PHE A 27 13.61 -8.69 12.29
CA PHE A 27 13.69 -9.30 10.97
C PHE A 27 13.17 -8.40 9.84
N GLY A 28 12.86 -7.13 10.13
CA GLY A 28 12.31 -6.20 9.14
C GLY A 28 13.29 -5.76 8.05
N ALA A 29 14.61 -5.92 8.27
CA ALA A 29 15.61 -5.61 7.26
C ALA A 29 15.58 -6.64 6.10
N PRO A 30 15.74 -6.21 4.83
CA PRO A 30 15.75 -7.11 3.68
C PRO A 30 16.73 -8.27 3.86
N GLY A 31 16.24 -9.50 3.65
CA GLY A 31 17.03 -10.72 3.77
C GLY A 31 17.43 -11.12 5.20
N ALA A 32 16.99 -10.42 6.25
CA ALA A 32 17.34 -10.74 7.64
C ALA A 32 16.90 -12.16 8.04
N MET A 33 15.71 -12.58 7.62
CA MET A 33 15.17 -13.92 7.88
C MET A 33 15.95 -15.05 7.18
N ASN A 34 16.74 -14.74 6.16
CA ASN A 34 17.53 -15.71 5.39
C ASN A 34 18.98 -15.79 5.88
N ASN A 35 19.41 -14.88 6.75
CA ASN A 35 20.78 -14.84 7.25
C ASN A 35 20.90 -15.67 8.54
N LYS A 36 21.59 -16.82 8.47
CA LYS A 36 21.80 -17.71 9.62
C LYS A 36 22.31 -16.96 10.85
N GLN A 37 23.38 -16.18 10.72
CA GLN A 37 23.97 -15.47 11.85
C GLN A 37 22.97 -14.51 12.49
N LYS A 38 22.23 -13.72 11.69
CA LYS A 38 21.22 -12.79 12.23
C LYS A 38 20.09 -13.53 12.94
N VAL A 39 19.57 -14.61 12.36
CA VAL A 39 18.51 -15.41 12.99
C VAL A 39 19.01 -16.05 14.28
N PHE A 40 20.15 -16.75 14.28
CA PHE A 40 20.68 -17.37 15.50
C PHE A 40 21.01 -16.34 16.59
N SER A 41 21.56 -15.18 16.24
CA SER A 41 21.79 -14.08 17.18
C SER A 41 20.50 -13.56 17.80
N ALA A 42 19.45 -13.34 16.98
CA ALA A 42 18.15 -12.92 17.49
C ALA A 42 17.55 -13.96 18.43
N ILE A 43 17.63 -15.25 18.08
CA ILE A 43 17.15 -16.35 18.92
C ILE A 43 17.91 -16.42 20.25
N LEU A 44 19.22 -16.21 20.23
CA LEU A 44 20.04 -16.16 21.45
C LEU A 44 19.62 -14.99 22.35
N ILE A 45 19.42 -13.80 21.78
CA ILE A 45 18.95 -12.61 22.52
C ILE A 45 17.58 -12.87 23.13
N LEU A 46 16.63 -13.40 22.37
CA LEU A 46 15.29 -13.73 22.87
C LEU A 46 15.31 -14.86 23.93
N SER A 47 16.38 -15.66 23.95
CA SER A 47 16.55 -16.74 24.92
C SER A 47 17.28 -16.31 26.19
N PHE A 48 17.67 -15.04 26.36
CA PHE A 48 18.58 -14.59 27.43
C PHE A 48 18.16 -14.94 28.89
N PRO A 49 16.87 -15.12 29.25
CA PRO A 49 16.51 -15.58 30.59
C PRO A 49 17.12 -16.95 30.94
N VAL A 50 17.28 -17.85 29.97
CA VAL A 50 17.87 -19.18 30.18
C VAL A 50 19.34 -19.10 30.60
N PRO A 51 20.26 -18.51 29.80
CA PRO A 51 21.67 -18.39 30.20
C PRO A 51 21.83 -17.50 31.46
N LEU A 52 20.96 -16.52 31.68
CA LEU A 52 20.96 -15.74 32.92
C LEU A 52 20.75 -16.63 34.15
N PHE A 53 19.73 -17.48 34.16
CA PHE A 53 19.47 -18.37 35.30
C PHE A 53 20.51 -19.49 35.42
N LEU A 54 21.05 -20.01 34.32
CA LEU A 54 22.18 -20.94 34.37
C LEU A 54 23.41 -20.31 35.03
N LEU A 55 23.74 -19.07 34.65
CA LEU A 55 24.85 -18.32 35.24
C LEU A 55 24.66 -18.12 36.75
N ILE A 56 23.47 -17.73 37.18
CA ILE A 56 23.14 -17.56 38.60
C ILE A 56 23.27 -18.90 39.35
N GLY A 57 22.84 -20.00 38.74
CA GLY A 57 22.98 -21.35 39.29
C GLY A 57 24.43 -21.79 39.47
N LEU A 58 25.35 -21.40 38.58
CA LEU A 58 26.79 -21.70 38.72
C LEU A 58 27.39 -21.10 40.00
N PHE A 59 26.82 -20.00 40.51
CA PHE A 59 27.24 -19.36 41.75
C PHE A 59 26.38 -19.77 42.96
N GLY A 60 25.64 -20.87 42.87
CA GLY A 60 24.79 -21.39 43.96
C GLY A 60 23.57 -20.51 44.25
N GLY A 61 23.08 -19.82 43.23
CA GLY A 61 21.99 -18.87 43.36
C GLY A 61 20.57 -19.44 43.37
N SER A 62 19.64 -18.59 43.80
CA SER A 62 18.20 -18.86 43.80
C SER A 62 17.45 -17.57 43.50
N TYR A 63 16.33 -17.64 42.78
CA TYR A 63 15.47 -16.50 42.48
C TYR A 63 14.15 -16.63 43.25
N PHE A 64 13.87 -15.70 44.16
CA PHE A 64 12.72 -15.76 45.08
C PHE A 64 12.53 -17.12 45.79
N GLY A 65 13.64 -17.75 46.20
CA GLY A 65 13.64 -19.04 46.88
C GLY A 65 13.50 -20.26 45.95
N ILE A 66 13.34 -20.03 44.64
CA ILE A 66 13.35 -21.08 43.63
C ILE A 66 14.79 -21.30 43.15
N ASP A 67 15.20 -22.56 43.10
CA ASP A 67 16.48 -22.98 42.53
C ASP A 67 16.68 -22.44 41.10
N SER A 68 17.86 -21.91 40.81
CA SER A 68 18.13 -21.25 39.54
C SER A 68 18.15 -22.19 38.33
N TYR A 69 18.53 -23.46 38.50
CA TYR A 69 18.43 -24.44 37.40
C TYR A 69 16.97 -24.77 37.09
N LYS A 70 16.09 -24.85 38.11
CA LYS A 70 14.64 -24.95 37.90
C LYS A 70 14.08 -23.72 37.17
N MET A 71 14.53 -22.52 37.52
CA MET A 71 14.12 -21.29 36.82
C MET A 71 14.60 -21.26 35.37
N ALA A 72 15.82 -21.75 35.09
CA ALA A 72 16.31 -21.90 33.72
C ALA A 72 15.41 -22.84 32.90
N LEU A 73 14.99 -23.96 33.49
CA LEU A 73 14.07 -24.91 32.86
C LEU A 73 12.69 -24.27 32.58
N ILE A 74 12.10 -23.60 33.58
CA ILE A 74 10.82 -22.89 33.42
C ILE A 74 10.93 -21.86 32.28
N SER A 75 12.01 -21.09 32.26
CA SER A 75 12.26 -20.09 31.24
C SER A 75 12.36 -20.73 29.85
N ALA A 76 13.09 -21.84 29.72
CA ALA A 76 13.24 -22.56 28.45
C ALA A 76 11.89 -23.06 27.92
N VAL A 77 11.01 -23.56 28.81
CA VAL A 77 9.65 -24.00 28.42
C VAL A 77 8.81 -22.82 27.92
N VAL A 78 8.81 -21.69 28.64
CA VAL A 78 8.06 -20.49 28.26
C VAL A 78 8.57 -19.92 26.94
N ILE A 79 9.88 -19.77 26.78
CA ILE A 79 10.51 -19.28 25.55
C ILE A 79 10.21 -20.22 24.38
N GLY A 80 10.32 -21.53 24.58
CA GLY A 80 10.00 -22.53 23.57
C GLY A 80 8.56 -22.43 23.08
N PHE A 81 7.61 -22.22 23.99
CA PHE A 81 6.20 -21.97 23.65
C PHE A 81 6.04 -20.73 22.76
N PHE A 82 6.68 -19.62 23.11
CA PHE A 82 6.64 -18.42 22.27
C PHE A 82 7.32 -18.61 20.91
N PHE A 83 8.42 -19.36 20.85
CA PHE A 83 9.10 -19.64 19.58
C PHE A 83 8.23 -20.46 18.63
N VAL A 84 7.33 -21.29 19.16
CA VAL A 84 6.32 -21.99 18.35
C VAL A 84 5.25 -21.00 17.88
N ILE A 85 4.68 -20.19 18.78
CA ILE A 85 3.63 -19.20 18.44
C ILE A 85 4.10 -18.21 17.36
N PHE A 86 5.32 -17.69 17.50
CA PHE A 86 5.87 -16.71 16.57
C PHE A 86 6.59 -17.34 15.36
N GLY A 87 6.56 -18.67 15.21
CA GLY A 87 7.10 -19.37 14.04
C GLY A 87 8.64 -19.43 13.96
N TYR A 88 9.36 -19.08 15.02
CA TYR A 88 10.82 -19.12 15.05
C TYR A 88 11.41 -20.53 14.93
N THR A 89 10.70 -21.53 15.45
CA THR A 89 11.10 -22.94 15.29
C THR A 89 11.11 -23.34 13.81
N GLY A 90 10.06 -22.99 13.06
CA GLY A 90 9.99 -23.17 11.61
C GLY A 90 11.10 -22.41 10.91
N MET A 91 11.32 -21.15 11.29
CA MET A 91 12.37 -20.30 10.71
C MET A 91 13.77 -20.93 10.81
N ILE A 92 14.13 -21.45 12.00
CA ILE A 92 15.40 -22.15 12.23
C ILE A 92 15.44 -23.46 11.42
N SER A 93 14.35 -24.24 11.44
CA SER A 93 14.25 -25.50 10.70
C SER A 93 14.51 -25.29 9.20
N ASN A 94 13.91 -24.25 8.61
CA ASN A 94 14.11 -23.88 7.22
C ASN A 94 15.59 -23.59 6.92
N LEU A 95 16.25 -22.76 7.75
CA LEU A 95 17.67 -22.42 7.57
C LEU A 95 18.60 -23.62 7.71
N LEU A 96 18.30 -24.55 8.62
CA LEU A 96 19.05 -25.80 8.78
C LEU A 96 18.93 -26.69 7.53
N ARG A 97 17.76 -26.68 6.89
CA ARG A 97 17.48 -27.37 5.63
C ARG A 97 17.93 -26.59 4.39
N GLY A 98 18.49 -25.39 4.55
CA GLY A 98 18.90 -24.53 3.44
C GLY A 98 17.74 -23.82 2.72
N ILE A 99 16.53 -23.89 3.25
CA ILE A 99 15.33 -23.25 2.71
C ILE A 99 15.28 -21.78 3.18
N ALA A 100 15.10 -20.86 2.24
CA ALA A 100 14.92 -19.45 2.54
C ALA A 100 13.55 -19.20 3.20
N ASN A 101 13.54 -18.40 4.27
CA ASN A 101 12.32 -17.97 4.96
C ASN A 101 11.56 -16.90 4.20
N GLY A 102 12.25 -16.12 3.36
CA GLY A 102 11.65 -15.10 2.50
C GLY A 102 12.14 -15.21 1.06
N GLY A 103 11.24 -14.94 0.11
CA GLY A 103 11.50 -14.99 -1.32
C GLY A 103 11.54 -16.41 -1.89
N TYR A 104 11.95 -16.51 -3.15
CA TYR A 104 12.11 -17.78 -3.84
C TYR A 104 13.44 -18.46 -3.49
N CYS A 105 13.43 -19.78 -3.39
CA CYS A 105 14.65 -20.58 -3.36
C CYS A 105 14.43 -21.98 -3.94
N VAL A 106 15.52 -22.59 -4.43
CA VAL A 106 15.53 -23.98 -4.90
C VAL A 106 16.42 -24.80 -3.98
N VAL A 107 15.89 -25.90 -3.45
CA VAL A 107 16.60 -26.83 -2.55
C VAL A 107 16.21 -28.26 -2.94
N GLU A 108 17.20 -29.11 -3.22
CA GLU A 108 17.00 -30.54 -3.52
C GLU A 108 15.92 -30.80 -4.59
N GLN A 109 16.01 -30.14 -5.75
CA GLN A 109 15.03 -30.23 -6.85
C GLN A 109 13.60 -29.83 -6.47
N ARG A 110 13.44 -29.04 -5.40
CA ARG A 110 12.16 -28.47 -4.98
C ARG A 110 12.26 -26.96 -4.92
N VAL A 111 11.18 -26.30 -5.31
CA VAL A 111 11.08 -24.85 -5.34
C VAL A 111 10.20 -24.39 -4.18
N TYR A 112 10.62 -23.31 -3.50
CA TYR A 112 9.88 -22.73 -2.39
C TYR A 112 9.70 -21.23 -2.60
N PHE A 113 8.63 -20.69 -2.03
CA PHE A 113 8.42 -19.26 -1.83
C PHE A 113 8.04 -19.01 -0.37
N ASN A 114 8.79 -18.17 0.34
CA ASN A 114 8.62 -17.92 1.77
C ASN A 114 8.54 -19.23 2.59
N ALA A 115 9.47 -20.15 2.33
CA ALA A 115 9.53 -21.50 2.88
C ALA A 115 8.33 -22.42 2.60
N LYS A 116 7.36 -22.01 1.79
CA LYS A 116 6.26 -22.85 1.32
C LYS A 116 6.64 -23.52 0.00
N LEU A 117 6.46 -24.84 -0.09
CA LEU A 117 6.68 -25.61 -1.31
C LEU A 117 5.76 -25.13 -2.44
N ILE A 118 6.33 -24.91 -3.62
CA ILE A 118 5.59 -24.68 -4.87
C ILE A 118 5.46 -26.01 -5.59
N GLU A 119 4.26 -26.58 -5.56
CA GLU A 119 3.99 -27.87 -6.20
C GLU A 119 4.11 -27.76 -7.73
N ASN A 120 4.65 -28.82 -8.34
CA ASN A 120 4.82 -28.96 -9.79
C ASN A 120 5.74 -27.93 -10.47
N ALA A 121 6.48 -27.11 -9.71
CA ALA A 121 7.48 -26.23 -10.28
C ALA A 121 8.69 -27.02 -10.80
N ASP A 122 9.19 -26.64 -11.98
CA ASP A 122 10.38 -27.25 -12.55
C ASP A 122 11.62 -26.59 -11.94
N ALA A 123 12.23 -27.28 -10.97
CA ALA A 123 13.40 -26.81 -10.25
C ALA A 123 14.65 -26.66 -11.11
N GLU A 124 14.80 -27.44 -12.19
CA GLU A 124 15.98 -27.43 -13.06
C GLU A 124 16.05 -26.17 -13.93
N SER A 125 14.88 -25.66 -14.35
CA SER A 125 14.75 -24.46 -15.17
C SER A 125 14.35 -23.21 -14.38
N PHE A 126 14.22 -23.32 -13.06
CA PHE A 126 13.73 -22.24 -12.20
C PHE A 126 14.70 -21.05 -12.16
N THR A 127 14.20 -19.87 -12.47
CA THR A 127 14.94 -18.61 -12.52
C THR A 127 14.24 -17.57 -11.64
N THR A 128 15.00 -16.94 -10.75
CA THR A 128 14.53 -15.86 -9.87
C THR A 128 15.07 -14.51 -10.32
N TYR A 129 14.40 -13.43 -9.95
CA TYR A 129 14.80 -12.07 -10.30
C TYR A 129 15.01 -11.22 -9.06
N SER A 130 15.83 -10.17 -9.21
CA SER A 130 16.16 -9.22 -8.16
C SER A 130 16.26 -7.81 -8.72
N LEU A 131 16.38 -6.82 -7.83
CA LEU A 131 16.63 -5.43 -8.19
C LEU A 131 17.80 -5.29 -9.18
N ALA A 132 18.88 -6.04 -9.00
CA ALA A 132 20.03 -6.00 -9.90
C ALA A 132 19.75 -6.57 -11.30
N ASN A 133 18.74 -7.44 -11.44
CA ASN A 133 18.38 -8.03 -12.72
C ASN A 133 17.48 -7.11 -13.56
N LEU A 134 16.52 -6.44 -12.92
CA LEU A 134 15.42 -5.74 -13.60
C LEU A 134 15.23 -4.28 -13.19
N ASN A 135 16.11 -3.72 -12.33
CA ASN A 135 16.07 -2.35 -11.83
C ASN A 135 14.75 -1.95 -11.13
N THR A 136 14.06 -2.92 -10.53
CA THR A 136 12.86 -2.68 -9.71
C THR A 136 12.81 -3.66 -8.53
N TYR A 137 12.24 -3.23 -7.40
CA TYR A 137 12.04 -4.07 -6.22
C TYR A 137 11.01 -5.18 -6.49
N ASP A 138 10.07 -4.97 -7.40
CA ASP A 138 9.04 -5.96 -7.77
C ASP A 138 9.63 -7.21 -8.41
N ALA A 139 10.87 -7.14 -8.90
CA ALA A 139 11.56 -8.26 -9.51
C ALA A 139 11.57 -9.50 -8.59
N ALA A 140 11.77 -9.31 -7.29
CA ALA A 140 11.82 -10.40 -6.32
C ALA A 140 10.48 -11.11 -6.10
N LEU A 141 9.37 -10.51 -6.54
CA LEU A 141 8.04 -11.11 -6.51
C LEU A 141 7.83 -12.12 -7.64
N TYR A 142 8.64 -12.06 -8.69
CA TYR A 142 8.55 -12.94 -9.84
C TYR A 142 9.64 -14.02 -9.87
N ALA A 143 9.26 -15.15 -10.45
CA ALA A 143 10.19 -16.18 -10.88
C ALA A 143 9.59 -16.88 -12.11
N LYS A 144 10.39 -17.63 -12.86
CA LYS A 144 9.88 -18.45 -13.97
C LYS A 144 10.58 -19.80 -14.02
N ASP A 145 9.89 -20.79 -14.56
CA ASP A 145 10.52 -22.00 -15.05
C ASP A 145 10.25 -22.14 -16.57
N LYS A 146 10.54 -23.31 -17.16
CA LYS A 146 10.31 -23.54 -18.59
C LYS A 146 8.83 -23.49 -19.00
N GLN A 147 7.89 -23.69 -18.08
CA GLN A 147 6.44 -23.79 -18.35
C GLN A 147 5.64 -22.61 -17.77
N HIS A 148 6.06 -22.05 -16.65
CA HIS A 148 5.25 -21.13 -15.86
C HIS A 148 6.00 -19.86 -15.51
N LEU A 149 5.27 -18.75 -15.50
CA LEU A 149 5.62 -17.54 -14.76
C LEU A 149 4.96 -17.60 -13.38
N TYR A 150 5.69 -17.23 -12.34
CA TYR A 150 5.23 -17.20 -10.97
C TYR A 150 5.18 -15.76 -10.45
N TYR A 151 4.17 -15.46 -9.65
CA TYR A 151 4.06 -14.23 -8.87
C TYR A 151 3.72 -14.58 -7.42
N CYS A 152 4.52 -14.09 -6.47
CA CYS A 152 4.37 -14.35 -5.04
C CYS A 152 4.16 -15.84 -4.69
N GLY A 153 4.90 -16.73 -5.36
CA GLY A 153 4.85 -18.18 -5.13
C GLY A 153 3.76 -18.94 -5.88
N ASN A 154 2.89 -18.25 -6.64
CA ASN A 154 1.80 -18.87 -7.38
C ASN A 154 2.09 -18.84 -8.88
N ALA A 155 1.86 -19.95 -9.58
CA ALA A 155 1.91 -20.00 -11.03
C ALA A 155 0.74 -19.18 -11.62
N ILE A 156 1.04 -18.32 -12.59
CA ILE A 156 0.04 -17.48 -13.25
C ILE A 156 -0.64 -18.29 -14.36
N SER A 157 -1.94 -18.52 -14.21
CA SER A 157 -2.70 -19.34 -15.15
C SER A 157 -2.77 -18.71 -16.56
N GLY A 158 -2.58 -19.56 -17.58
CA GLY A 158 -2.75 -19.19 -18.98
C GLY A 158 -1.58 -18.43 -19.61
N VAL A 159 -0.51 -18.13 -18.87
CA VAL A 159 0.68 -17.46 -19.42
C VAL A 159 1.50 -18.46 -20.25
N ASN A 160 1.83 -18.08 -21.48
CA ASN A 160 2.82 -18.80 -22.28
C ASN A 160 4.23 -18.31 -21.92
N SER A 161 5.12 -19.23 -21.54
CA SER A 161 6.52 -18.97 -21.22
C SER A 161 7.40 -18.67 -22.45
N ASP A 162 6.94 -18.99 -23.66
CA ASP A 162 7.66 -18.74 -24.92
C ASP A 162 7.96 -17.25 -25.10
N ASN A 163 9.23 -16.91 -25.38
CA ASN A 163 9.70 -15.53 -25.62
C ASN A 163 9.35 -14.52 -24.51
N LEU A 164 8.94 -14.98 -23.32
CA LEU A 164 8.48 -14.13 -22.23
C LEU A 164 9.65 -13.35 -21.60
N LYS A 165 9.54 -12.02 -21.60
CA LYS A 165 10.57 -11.09 -21.13
C LYS A 165 9.99 -10.03 -20.21
N ALA A 166 10.75 -9.70 -19.19
CA ALA A 166 10.48 -8.55 -18.34
C ALA A 166 10.64 -7.23 -19.12
N LYS A 167 9.72 -6.28 -18.91
CA LYS A 167 9.77 -4.93 -19.47
C LYS A 167 9.13 -3.96 -18.50
N ILE A 168 9.77 -2.82 -18.28
CA ILE A 168 9.18 -1.71 -17.53
C ILE A 168 8.30 -0.88 -18.47
N ILE A 169 7.07 -0.60 -18.05
CA ILE A 169 6.13 0.28 -18.76
C ILE A 169 5.57 1.26 -17.72
N GLY A 170 5.80 2.56 -17.92
CA GLY A 170 5.60 3.53 -16.85
C GLY A 170 6.54 3.23 -15.69
N THR A 171 5.98 3.02 -14.49
CA THR A 171 6.71 2.61 -13.27
C THR A 171 6.73 1.11 -13.03
N ASP A 172 5.91 0.35 -13.75
CA ASP A 172 5.55 -1.00 -13.35
C ASP A 172 6.30 -2.06 -14.16
N LEU A 173 6.55 -3.20 -13.51
CA LEU A 173 7.15 -4.37 -14.14
C LEU A 173 6.08 -5.25 -14.80
N TYR A 174 6.20 -5.41 -16.11
CA TYR A 174 5.40 -6.32 -16.92
C TYR A 174 6.24 -7.48 -17.45
N TRP A 175 5.57 -8.59 -17.75
CA TRP A 175 6.09 -9.69 -18.54
C TRP A 175 5.37 -9.76 -19.87
N ILE A 176 6.12 -9.81 -20.95
CA ILE A 176 5.58 -9.70 -22.31
C ILE A 176 6.15 -10.80 -23.19
N ASN A 177 5.28 -11.49 -23.92
CA ASN A 177 5.62 -12.39 -25.01
C ASN A 177 4.97 -11.92 -26.32
N ASP A 178 4.97 -12.76 -27.36
CA ASP A 178 4.43 -12.39 -28.67
C ASP A 178 2.90 -12.18 -28.70
N SER A 179 2.18 -12.61 -27.65
CA SER A 179 0.71 -12.63 -27.59
C SER A 179 0.09 -12.04 -26.31
N GLN A 180 0.87 -11.87 -25.24
CA GLN A 180 0.38 -11.55 -23.90
C GLN A 180 1.22 -10.46 -23.24
N VAL A 181 0.52 -9.61 -22.49
CA VAL A 181 1.07 -8.69 -21.50
C VAL A 181 0.58 -9.19 -20.13
N VAL A 182 1.47 -9.31 -19.17
CA VAL A 182 1.20 -9.90 -17.84
C VAL A 182 1.74 -8.96 -16.77
N LYS A 183 0.96 -8.74 -15.72
CA LYS A 183 1.34 -7.96 -14.54
C LYS A 183 0.73 -8.58 -13.29
N GLY A 184 1.55 -8.69 -12.25
CA GLY A 184 1.20 -9.33 -10.99
C GLY A 184 0.72 -10.75 -11.25
N GLU A 185 -0.50 -11.03 -10.82
CA GLU A 185 -1.15 -12.35 -10.91
C GLU A 185 -2.00 -12.55 -12.17
N ARG A 186 -2.02 -11.61 -13.12
CA ARG A 186 -2.97 -11.65 -14.25
C ARG A 186 -2.37 -11.27 -15.60
N ILE A 187 -3.00 -11.81 -16.65
CA ILE A 187 -2.82 -11.37 -18.04
C ILE A 187 -3.70 -10.15 -18.27
N VAL A 188 -3.14 -9.11 -18.87
CA VAL A 188 -3.86 -7.89 -19.27
C VAL A 188 -4.77 -8.21 -20.46
N ALA A 189 -6.08 -8.22 -20.23
CA ALA A 189 -7.04 -8.79 -21.16
C ALA A 189 -7.13 -7.98 -22.47
N GLY A 190 -6.75 -8.60 -23.59
CA GLY A 190 -6.87 -8.00 -24.92
C GLY A 190 -5.81 -6.96 -25.27
N ALA A 191 -4.78 -6.79 -24.43
CA ALA A 191 -3.60 -6.00 -24.75
C ALA A 191 -2.80 -6.64 -25.88
N ASP A 192 -2.34 -5.82 -26.82
CA ASP A 192 -1.32 -6.17 -27.79
C ASP A 192 0.08 -5.86 -27.23
N PRO A 193 0.91 -6.90 -27.01
CA PRO A 193 2.31 -6.77 -26.58
C PRO A 193 3.15 -5.73 -27.30
N LYS A 194 2.91 -5.54 -28.61
CA LYS A 194 3.74 -4.67 -29.45
C LYS A 194 3.43 -3.19 -29.24
N SER A 195 2.22 -2.88 -28.81
CA SER A 195 1.71 -1.52 -28.72
C SER A 195 1.29 -1.10 -27.31
N TYR A 196 1.31 -2.00 -26.32
CA TYR A 196 1.03 -1.67 -24.92
C TYR A 196 2.05 -0.68 -24.35
N LYS A 197 1.56 0.48 -23.90
CA LYS A 197 2.36 1.56 -23.33
C LYS A 197 1.55 2.38 -22.33
N ALA A 198 2.22 2.95 -21.34
CA ALA A 198 1.64 3.93 -20.42
C ALA A 198 1.53 5.31 -21.08
N TYR A 199 0.54 6.10 -20.67
CA TYR A 199 0.43 7.50 -21.09
C TYR A 199 1.49 8.41 -20.44
N SER A 200 2.01 8.04 -19.26
CA SER A 200 3.09 8.71 -18.53
C SER A 200 3.39 7.88 -17.25
N TYR A 201 3.81 8.53 -16.16
CA TYR A 201 3.71 8.04 -14.79
C TYR A 201 2.25 8.09 -14.31
N SER A 202 1.37 7.27 -14.90
CA SER A 202 -0.05 7.22 -14.55
C SER A 202 -0.60 5.80 -14.63
N PHE A 203 -1.74 5.55 -13.99
CA PHE A 203 -2.45 4.26 -14.11
C PHE A 203 -3.18 4.05 -15.45
N TRP A 204 -3.06 5.01 -16.37
CA TRP A 204 -3.60 4.93 -17.72
C TRP A 204 -2.60 4.32 -18.72
N ASN A 205 -3.04 3.26 -19.42
CA ASN A 205 -2.30 2.62 -20.51
C ASN A 205 -3.12 2.63 -21.81
N ILE A 206 -2.44 2.43 -22.93
CA ILE A 206 -3.04 2.27 -24.24
C ILE A 206 -2.42 1.09 -24.97
N SER A 207 -3.25 0.39 -25.74
CA SER A 207 -2.82 -0.71 -26.60
C SER A 207 -3.65 -0.79 -27.88
N GLY A 208 -3.06 -1.31 -28.94
CA GLY A 208 -3.78 -1.71 -30.14
C GLY A 208 -4.54 -3.02 -29.92
N ARG A 209 -5.69 -3.19 -30.56
CA ARG A 209 -6.44 -4.45 -30.55
C ARG A 209 -7.22 -4.58 -31.86
N LYS A 210 -6.78 -5.46 -32.77
CA LYS A 210 -7.47 -5.68 -34.07
C LYS A 210 -7.70 -4.38 -34.86
N GLY A 211 -6.71 -3.49 -34.91
CA GLY A 211 -6.77 -2.24 -35.68
C GLY A 211 -7.43 -1.04 -34.99
N ARG A 212 -7.93 -1.19 -33.75
CA ARG A 212 -8.42 -0.09 -32.90
C ARG A 212 -7.51 0.13 -31.69
N GLN A 213 -7.54 1.32 -31.12
CA GLN A 213 -6.90 1.60 -29.83
C GLN A 213 -7.87 1.25 -28.69
N VAL A 214 -7.31 0.82 -27.56
CA VAL A 214 -8.02 0.50 -26.32
C VAL A 214 -7.29 1.18 -25.19
N ILE A 215 -8.03 1.90 -24.36
CA ILE A 215 -7.52 2.53 -23.14
C ILE A 215 -7.72 1.55 -21.98
N TYR A 216 -6.75 1.53 -21.08
CA TYR A 216 -6.79 0.74 -19.85
C TYR A 216 -6.57 1.65 -18.65
N HIS A 217 -7.28 1.39 -17.56
CA HIS A 217 -6.99 1.95 -16.24
C HIS A 217 -6.64 0.79 -15.31
N ASN A 218 -5.51 0.85 -14.62
CA ASN A 218 -5.02 -0.25 -13.78
C ASN A 218 -5.01 -1.61 -14.50
N ASP A 219 -4.63 -1.59 -15.78
CA ASP A 219 -4.55 -2.78 -16.66
C ASP A 219 -5.91 -3.44 -16.97
N GLU A 220 -7.01 -2.74 -16.69
CA GLU A 220 -8.36 -3.14 -17.08
C GLU A 220 -8.86 -2.28 -18.24
N PRO A 221 -9.44 -2.88 -19.29
CA PRO A 221 -9.92 -2.13 -20.45
C PRO A 221 -11.11 -1.26 -20.06
N VAL A 222 -11.05 0.02 -20.42
CA VAL A 222 -12.16 0.96 -20.18
C VAL A 222 -13.16 0.85 -21.35
N PRO A 223 -14.43 0.46 -21.08
CA PRO A 223 -15.44 0.35 -22.10
C PRO A 223 -15.87 1.74 -22.62
N GLU A 224 -16.37 1.78 -23.85
CA GLU A 224 -17.06 2.93 -24.44
C GLU A 224 -16.27 4.25 -24.55
N ILE A 225 -14.97 4.21 -24.25
CA ILE A 225 -14.06 5.35 -24.35
C ILE A 225 -13.60 5.60 -25.80
N ASP A 226 -13.61 6.87 -26.22
CA ASP A 226 -12.98 7.26 -27.47
C ASP A 226 -11.46 7.39 -27.30
N ALA A 227 -10.77 6.28 -27.57
CA ALA A 227 -9.32 6.19 -27.45
C ALA A 227 -8.54 7.21 -28.33
N GLN A 228 -9.13 7.73 -29.41
CA GLN A 228 -8.46 8.70 -30.29
C GLN A 228 -8.38 10.08 -29.64
N SER A 229 -9.44 10.50 -28.93
CA SER A 229 -9.51 11.80 -28.26
C SER A 229 -9.14 11.75 -26.78
N PHE A 230 -8.99 10.55 -26.21
CA PHE A 230 -8.67 10.35 -24.81
C PHE A 230 -7.39 11.05 -24.35
N LYS A 231 -7.50 11.71 -23.19
CA LYS A 231 -6.40 12.33 -22.46
C LYS A 231 -6.54 12.04 -20.96
N PRO A 232 -5.49 11.54 -20.29
CA PRO A 232 -5.49 11.47 -18.84
C PRO A 232 -5.51 12.88 -18.24
N ILE A 233 -6.26 13.06 -17.16
CA ILE A 233 -6.26 14.28 -16.34
C ILE A 233 -5.29 14.06 -15.17
N ASP A 234 -5.42 12.93 -14.48
CA ASP A 234 -4.55 12.47 -13.41
C ASP A 234 -4.60 10.92 -13.32
N ASP A 235 -4.07 10.34 -12.25
CA ASP A 235 -4.01 8.89 -12.04
C ASP A 235 -5.39 8.22 -11.94
N SER A 236 -6.42 8.96 -11.56
CA SER A 236 -7.78 8.45 -11.37
C SER A 236 -8.75 8.95 -12.42
N TYR A 237 -8.52 10.13 -13.01
CA TYR A 237 -9.45 10.76 -13.94
C TYR A 237 -8.86 10.91 -15.34
N GLY A 238 -9.72 10.80 -16.33
CA GLY A 238 -9.40 11.02 -17.74
C GLY A 238 -10.60 11.60 -18.47
N LYS A 239 -10.38 12.08 -19.69
CA LYS A 239 -11.47 12.59 -20.53
C LYS A 239 -11.26 12.21 -21.98
N ASP A 240 -12.34 11.97 -22.69
CA ASP A 240 -12.36 11.97 -24.14
C ASP A 240 -13.13 13.19 -24.66
N GLN A 241 -13.50 13.22 -25.94
CA GLN A 241 -14.23 14.34 -26.51
C GLN A 241 -15.65 14.51 -25.94
N GLN A 242 -16.25 13.50 -25.32
CA GLN A 242 -17.66 13.50 -24.89
C GLN A 242 -17.84 13.21 -23.39
N HIS A 243 -16.94 12.47 -22.77
CA HIS A 243 -17.10 11.97 -21.42
C HIS A 243 -15.91 12.27 -20.53
N ILE A 244 -16.20 12.42 -19.24
CA ILE A 244 -15.22 12.38 -18.16
C ILE A 244 -15.26 10.98 -17.55
N PHE A 245 -14.09 10.44 -17.22
CA PHE A 245 -13.94 9.11 -16.66
C PHE A 245 -13.32 9.20 -15.27
N TYR A 246 -13.82 8.36 -14.37
CA TYR A 246 -13.14 7.99 -13.12
C TYR A 246 -12.81 6.49 -13.20
N ALA A 247 -11.54 6.15 -13.05
CA ALA A 247 -11.04 4.80 -13.26
C ALA A 247 -11.52 4.21 -14.61
N ASN A 248 -12.37 3.19 -14.56
CA ASN A 248 -12.89 2.50 -15.74
C ASN A 248 -14.36 2.84 -16.07
N ILE A 249 -14.94 3.88 -15.46
CA ILE A 249 -16.33 4.27 -15.69
C ILE A 249 -16.44 5.71 -16.19
N ALA A 250 -17.43 5.97 -17.05
CA ALA A 250 -17.85 7.33 -17.37
C ALA A 250 -18.69 7.90 -16.23
N ILE A 251 -18.39 9.14 -15.82
CA ILE A 251 -19.09 9.88 -14.77
C ILE A 251 -19.72 11.14 -15.36
N LEU A 252 -20.61 11.81 -14.62
CA LEU A 252 -21.29 13.04 -15.04
C LEU A 252 -22.09 12.86 -16.34
N THR A 253 -22.66 11.67 -16.55
CA THR A 253 -23.36 11.30 -17.80
C THR A 253 -24.79 11.82 -17.88
N ASP A 254 -25.31 12.36 -16.78
CA ASP A 254 -26.64 12.93 -16.62
C ASP A 254 -26.71 14.44 -16.92
N ILE A 255 -25.59 15.05 -17.27
CA ILE A 255 -25.44 16.47 -17.57
C ILE A 255 -24.61 16.69 -18.84
N ASP A 256 -24.73 17.88 -19.44
CA ASP A 256 -23.90 18.28 -20.59
C ASP A 256 -22.59 18.89 -20.07
N VAL A 257 -21.47 18.17 -20.27
CA VAL A 257 -20.13 18.59 -19.81
C VAL A 257 -19.32 19.12 -21.00
N ASP A 258 -18.79 20.34 -20.87
CA ASP A 258 -17.82 20.86 -21.84
C ASP A 258 -16.43 20.24 -21.57
N THR A 259 -16.22 19.03 -22.09
CA THR A 259 -14.96 18.29 -21.95
C THR A 259 -13.75 19.06 -22.48
N ALA A 260 -13.95 19.99 -23.43
CA ALA A 260 -12.85 20.76 -24.01
C ALA A 260 -12.29 21.76 -23.00
N SER A 261 -13.14 22.42 -22.21
CA SER A 261 -12.73 23.35 -21.14
C SER A 261 -12.55 22.69 -19.77
N PHE A 262 -12.99 21.43 -19.59
CA PHE A 262 -12.86 20.70 -18.33
C PHE A 262 -11.43 20.71 -17.78
N THR A 263 -11.26 21.29 -16.59
CA THR A 263 -9.97 21.52 -15.94
C THR A 263 -10.07 21.21 -14.45
N ARG A 264 -9.05 20.54 -13.91
CA ARG A 264 -8.90 20.27 -12.48
C ARG A 264 -8.62 21.58 -11.73
N LEU A 265 -9.38 21.87 -10.69
CA LEU A 265 -9.17 23.03 -9.82
C LEU A 265 -8.29 22.68 -8.62
N ASP A 266 -8.61 21.57 -7.96
CA ASP A 266 -7.80 20.99 -6.87
C ASP A 266 -8.05 19.47 -6.73
N GLU A 267 -7.77 18.89 -5.56
CA GLU A 267 -8.04 17.48 -5.28
C GLU A 267 -9.53 17.12 -5.38
N ASN A 268 -10.42 18.03 -4.97
CA ASN A 268 -11.85 17.80 -4.78
C ASN A 268 -12.72 18.37 -5.90
N PHE A 269 -12.21 19.32 -6.69
CA PHE A 269 -13.01 20.05 -7.67
C PHE A 269 -12.38 20.10 -9.06
N ALA A 270 -13.27 20.17 -10.04
CA ALA A 270 -12.97 20.58 -11.40
C ALA A 270 -14.03 21.57 -11.89
N SER A 271 -13.75 22.23 -13.01
CA SER A 271 -14.70 23.10 -13.68
C SER A 271 -14.67 22.88 -15.17
N ASP A 272 -15.79 23.16 -15.82
CA ASP A 272 -15.83 23.55 -17.22
C ASP A 272 -16.31 25.01 -17.34
N ASN A 273 -16.66 25.46 -18.54
CA ASN A 273 -17.14 26.83 -18.76
C ASN A 273 -18.53 27.12 -18.12
N GLN A 274 -19.28 26.11 -17.69
CA GLN A 274 -20.67 26.21 -17.24
C GLN A 274 -20.88 25.73 -15.81
N HIS A 275 -20.06 24.80 -15.34
CA HIS A 275 -20.30 24.02 -14.14
C HIS A 275 -19.04 23.90 -13.27
N ILE A 276 -19.25 23.86 -11.97
CA ILE A 276 -18.29 23.35 -11.00
C ILE A 276 -18.68 21.92 -10.65
N PHE A 277 -17.70 21.02 -10.61
CA PHE A 277 -17.88 19.61 -10.29
C PHE A 277 -17.18 19.28 -8.99
N TYR A 278 -17.90 18.63 -8.07
CA TYR A 278 -17.28 17.93 -6.95
C TYR A 278 -16.87 16.53 -7.41
N LEU A 279 -15.59 16.21 -7.28
CA LEU A 279 -14.96 14.98 -7.74
C LEU A 279 -14.80 14.01 -6.56
N ASN A 280 -15.68 13.01 -6.51
CA ASN A 280 -15.72 12.00 -5.45
C ASN A 280 -15.85 10.59 -6.03
N GLY A 281 -14.98 10.27 -6.99
CA GLY A 281 -14.99 8.99 -7.67
C GLY A 281 -16.26 8.79 -8.48
N GLU A 282 -16.94 7.67 -8.27
CA GLU A 282 -18.22 7.36 -8.95
C GLU A 282 -19.34 8.34 -8.56
N ASP A 283 -19.28 8.92 -7.35
CA ASP A 283 -20.27 9.87 -6.83
C ASP A 283 -19.96 11.32 -7.25
N SER A 284 -19.13 11.52 -8.26
CA SER A 284 -18.83 12.87 -8.78
C SER A 284 -20.09 13.51 -9.35
N HIS A 285 -20.33 14.77 -9.03
CA HIS A 285 -21.54 15.48 -9.42
C HIS A 285 -21.31 16.98 -9.60
N VAL A 286 -22.22 17.64 -10.32
CA VAL A 286 -22.26 19.09 -10.40
C VAL A 286 -22.62 19.72 -9.06
N LEU A 287 -21.89 20.77 -8.68
CA LEU A 287 -22.22 21.60 -7.53
C LEU A 287 -23.30 22.60 -7.94
N MET A 288 -24.55 22.23 -7.71
CA MET A 288 -25.71 23.03 -8.11
C MET A 288 -25.64 24.48 -7.58
N GLY A 289 -25.77 25.45 -8.48
CA GLY A 289 -25.77 26.88 -8.15
C GLY A 289 -24.39 27.52 -8.03
N ALA A 290 -23.31 26.76 -8.17
CA ALA A 290 -21.96 27.31 -8.27
C ALA A 290 -21.67 27.81 -9.69
N ASP A 291 -21.11 29.01 -9.79
CA ASP A 291 -20.67 29.67 -11.01
C ASP A 291 -19.14 29.56 -11.15
N PRO A 292 -18.62 28.94 -12.23
CA PRO A 292 -17.18 28.83 -12.45
C PRO A 292 -16.43 30.15 -12.48
N SER A 293 -17.07 31.25 -12.88
CA SER A 293 -16.42 32.56 -13.03
C SER A 293 -16.06 33.22 -11.70
N ASN A 294 -16.62 32.76 -10.59
CA ASN A 294 -16.42 33.30 -9.25
C ASN A 294 -16.12 32.22 -8.20
N PHE A 295 -15.66 31.04 -8.64
CA PHE A 295 -15.32 29.95 -7.72
C PHE A 295 -13.94 30.20 -7.08
N GLU A 296 -13.94 30.33 -5.76
CA GLU A 296 -12.74 30.62 -4.95
C GLU A 296 -12.42 29.45 -4.02
N ILE A 297 -11.12 29.11 -3.91
CA ILE A 297 -10.59 28.08 -3.03
C ILE A 297 -9.90 28.77 -1.84
N PHE A 298 -10.40 28.58 -0.62
CA PHE A 298 -9.84 29.24 0.57
C PHE A 298 -8.78 28.41 1.32
N GLN A 299 -8.79 27.07 1.19
CA GLN A 299 -8.07 26.05 2.00
C GLN A 299 -8.90 25.47 3.15
N ARG A 300 -8.41 24.39 3.76
CA ARG A 300 -9.04 23.65 4.87
C ARG A 300 -10.49 23.24 4.55
N ASP A 301 -10.67 22.75 3.33
CA ASP A 301 -11.95 22.27 2.81
C ASP A 301 -13.05 23.33 2.64
N TYR A 302 -12.71 24.63 2.69
CA TYR A 302 -13.63 25.73 2.41
C TYR A 302 -13.49 26.28 0.99
N TYR A 303 -14.64 26.53 0.38
CA TYR A 303 -14.79 27.01 -1.00
C TYR A 303 -15.89 28.08 -1.07
N ARG A 304 -15.89 28.92 -2.10
CA ARG A 304 -16.93 29.92 -2.30
C ARG A 304 -17.32 30.00 -3.76
N SER A 305 -18.59 30.24 -4.00
CA SER A 305 -19.11 30.69 -5.30
C SER A 305 -20.17 31.76 -5.06
N GLY A 306 -19.88 32.98 -5.49
CA GLY A 306 -20.74 34.14 -5.27
C GLY A 306 -21.00 34.37 -3.78
N GLU A 307 -22.26 34.32 -3.36
CA GLU A 307 -22.67 34.50 -1.95
C GLU A 307 -22.70 33.18 -1.15
N THR A 308 -22.41 32.04 -1.78
CA THR A 308 -22.45 30.74 -1.12
C THR A 308 -21.04 30.29 -0.75
N VAL A 309 -20.84 29.99 0.53
CA VAL A 309 -19.63 29.31 1.02
C VAL A 309 -19.96 27.84 1.23
N TYR A 310 -19.06 26.97 0.78
CA TYR A 310 -19.17 25.52 0.92
C TYR A 310 -18.09 24.99 1.85
N TYR A 311 -18.44 23.98 2.62
CA TYR A 311 -17.48 23.17 3.37
C TYR A 311 -17.52 21.73 2.87
N VAL A 312 -16.37 21.18 2.48
CA VAL A 312 -16.22 19.78 2.10
C VAL A 312 -15.95 18.97 3.36
N THR A 313 -16.83 18.01 3.64
CA THR A 313 -16.53 16.98 4.64
C THR A 313 -15.91 15.79 3.92
N GLN A 314 -14.77 15.30 4.43
CA GLN A 314 -14.12 14.11 3.87
C GLN A 314 -15.15 12.99 3.65
N TYR A 315 -15.24 12.49 2.41
CA TYR A 315 -16.06 11.35 1.98
C TYR A 315 -17.58 11.54 1.99
N LYS A 316 -18.11 12.77 1.99
CA LYS A 316 -19.57 12.97 1.96
C LYS A 316 -20.03 13.84 0.79
N SER A 317 -19.67 15.12 0.80
CA SER A 317 -20.11 16.10 -0.20
C SER A 317 -19.57 17.49 0.15
N ALA A 318 -19.53 18.37 -0.86
CA ALA A 318 -19.51 19.81 -0.64
C ALA A 318 -20.87 20.27 -0.13
N LYS A 319 -20.93 20.82 1.09
CA LYS A 319 -22.18 21.32 1.69
C LYS A 319 -22.21 22.84 1.69
N PRO A 320 -23.27 23.49 1.18
CA PRO A 320 -23.43 24.92 1.36
C PRO A 320 -23.63 25.22 2.85
N MET A 321 -22.89 26.19 3.35
CA MET A 321 -23.00 26.70 4.71
C MET A 321 -24.18 27.68 4.80
N THR A 322 -24.85 27.70 5.94
CA THR A 322 -25.96 28.63 6.20
C THR A 322 -25.54 29.76 7.13
N GLN A 323 -26.16 30.94 6.98
CA GLN A 323 -25.92 32.12 7.82
C GLN A 323 -24.49 32.68 7.72
N VAL A 324 -23.87 32.53 6.54
CA VAL A 324 -22.53 33.04 6.24
C VAL A 324 -22.61 34.39 5.56
N ASP A 325 -21.82 35.34 6.04
CA ASP A 325 -21.49 36.56 5.31
C ASP A 325 -20.27 36.30 4.42
N ALA A 326 -20.53 35.94 3.15
CA ALA A 326 -19.49 35.50 2.22
C ALA A 326 -18.43 36.57 1.94
N ASP A 327 -18.79 37.86 1.99
CA ASP A 327 -17.87 38.98 1.72
C ASP A 327 -16.83 39.19 2.81
N SER A 328 -17.16 38.84 4.06
CA SER A 328 -16.23 38.93 5.19
C SER A 328 -15.66 37.58 5.64
N PHE A 329 -16.04 36.49 4.98
CA PHE A 329 -15.62 35.14 5.33
C PHE A 329 -14.09 34.96 5.19
N LYS A 330 -13.47 34.39 6.22
CA LYS A 330 -12.03 34.14 6.28
C LYS A 330 -11.73 32.82 6.95
N VAL A 331 -10.89 32.03 6.30
CA VAL A 331 -10.34 30.79 6.85
C VAL A 331 -9.06 31.09 7.63
N THR A 332 -8.90 30.45 8.78
CA THR A 332 -7.72 30.60 9.65
C THR A 332 -7.16 29.25 10.06
N GLN A 333 -6.04 29.27 10.80
CA GLN A 333 -5.67 28.10 11.59
C GLN A 333 -6.69 27.88 12.72
N TYR A 334 -6.64 26.70 13.32
CA TYR A 334 -7.48 26.40 14.48
C TYR A 334 -7.11 27.34 15.63
N ASP A 335 -8.12 28.04 16.15
CA ASP A 335 -8.02 28.95 17.27
C ASP A 335 -8.61 28.27 18.53
N GLU A 336 -7.77 28.07 19.56
CA GLU A 336 -8.19 27.40 20.80
C GLU A 336 -9.18 28.20 21.64
N GLN A 337 -9.18 29.53 21.55
CA GLN A 337 -10.06 30.37 22.37
C GLN A 337 -11.50 30.31 21.86
N THR A 338 -11.65 30.37 20.54
CA THR A 338 -12.95 30.38 19.86
C THR A 338 -13.38 28.99 19.37
N HIS A 339 -12.49 28.00 19.45
CA HIS A 339 -12.68 26.64 18.92
C HIS A 339 -13.08 26.65 17.43
N SER A 340 -12.48 27.56 16.65
CA SER A 340 -12.89 27.84 15.27
C SER A 340 -11.72 27.70 14.28
N ASP A 341 -12.05 27.46 13.01
CA ASP A 341 -11.10 27.45 11.88
C ASP A 341 -11.50 28.37 10.72
N ALA A 342 -12.63 29.07 10.86
CA ALA A 342 -13.01 30.17 10.00
C ALA A 342 -13.92 31.16 10.76
N TYR A 343 -14.09 32.36 10.23
CA TYR A 343 -15.04 33.34 10.75
C TYR A 343 -15.57 34.22 9.64
N ASP A 344 -16.69 34.90 9.89
CA ASP A 344 -17.12 36.05 9.13
C ASP A 344 -17.34 37.26 10.06
N LYS A 345 -18.12 38.25 9.62
CA LYS A 345 -18.46 39.43 10.42
C LYS A 345 -19.31 39.13 11.66
N TYR A 346 -20.06 38.02 11.66
CA TYR A 346 -21.09 37.69 12.66
C TYR A 346 -20.81 36.40 13.43
N HIS A 347 -20.09 35.45 12.86
CA HIS A 347 -19.94 34.09 13.40
C HIS A 347 -18.51 33.56 13.29
N TYR A 348 -18.20 32.64 14.19
CA TYR A 348 -17.06 31.73 14.16
C TYR A 348 -17.55 30.35 13.74
N TYR A 349 -16.76 29.68 12.90
CA TYR A 349 -17.07 28.37 12.33
C TYR A 349 -15.99 27.35 12.65
N PHE A 350 -16.40 26.10 12.85
CA PHE A 350 -15.51 24.96 12.86
C PHE A 350 -16.06 23.91 11.90
N ARG A 351 -15.28 23.57 10.87
CA ARG A 351 -15.66 22.56 9.88
C ARG A 351 -17.05 22.80 9.27
N GLY A 352 -17.31 24.04 8.89
CA GLY A 352 -18.56 24.47 8.25
C GLY A 352 -19.72 24.75 9.22
N GLU A 353 -19.58 24.47 10.52
CA GLU A 353 -20.66 24.64 11.51
C GLU A 353 -20.38 25.86 12.41
N ILE A 354 -21.42 26.59 12.80
CA ILE A 354 -21.30 27.74 13.71
C ILE A 354 -20.96 27.26 15.12
N VAL A 355 -19.89 27.78 15.70
CA VAL A 355 -19.46 27.48 17.09
C VAL A 355 -19.65 28.64 18.05
N ALA A 356 -19.61 29.89 17.57
CA ALA A 356 -19.82 31.08 18.38
C ALA A 356 -20.23 32.29 17.52
N THR A 357 -20.81 33.32 18.15
CA THR A 357 -21.04 34.64 17.54
C THR A 357 -19.82 35.54 17.77
N ARG A 358 -19.54 36.43 16.82
CA ARG A 358 -18.45 37.42 16.86
C ARG A 358 -19.01 38.83 17.03
#